data_AF-A0A2N0NGU6-F1
#
_entry.id   AF-A0A2N0NGU6-F1
#
_cell.length_a   1.000
_cell.length_b   1.000
_cell.length_c   1.000
_cell.angle_alpha   90.00
_cell.angle_beta   90.00
_cell.angle_gamma   90.00
#
_symmetry.space_group_name_H-M   'P 1'
#
loop_
_entity.id
_entity.type
_entity.pdbx_description
1 polymer ?
#
loop_
_entity_poly.entity_id
_entity_poly.type
_entity_poly.pdbx_seq_one_letter_code
_entity_poly.pdbx_strand_id
1 'polypeptide(L)'
;MRFNFTFALSSIPNFVIDWNLTWFMLNSELQHDASFTRAHASSHRTFKFKLFLEDLPTLEHLKRVRPDLYIDILSYRSCLASKEDFMHLFMCKCRRIAMEQILLSYQNHFITKLQEVGDLVHKDPSLIINTFKSLPCWSFSSSNWASYSLICGCLPKFFVEFFEELSVLRNSVMKVISAIHNHFIQKIRKRIWLPRSYDKSKWENAMNITQKLKLSRPSNLPKSMYLPFSTLPPPTLPNAACDSDIDYLKNSIKYGLP
;
A
#
# COMPACT_ATOMS: atom_id res chain seq x y z
N MET A 1 -6.80 19.83 -2.09
CA MET A 1 -6.46 18.48 -1.60
C MET A 1 -5.36 18.66 -0.56
N ARG A 2 -5.64 18.50 0.73
CA ARG A 2 -4.63 18.65 1.81
C ARG A 2 -4.21 17.24 2.24
N PHE A 3 -2.99 16.83 1.89
CA PHE A 3 -2.38 15.62 2.42
C PHE A 3 -1.83 15.94 3.80
N ASN A 4 -2.37 15.31 4.85
CA ASN A 4 -1.93 15.60 6.22
C ASN A 4 -0.43 15.31 6.44
N PHE A 5 0.17 14.39 5.67
CA PHE A 5 1.59 14.06 5.76
C PHE A 5 2.53 15.02 5.00
N THR A 6 2.03 15.88 4.09
CA THR A 6 2.89 16.81 3.33
C THR A 6 3.58 17.82 4.25
N PHE A 7 2.94 18.19 5.37
CA PHE A 7 3.58 18.99 6.41
C PHE A 7 4.76 18.25 7.06
N ALA A 8 4.60 16.96 7.37
CA ALA A 8 5.67 16.15 7.94
C ALA A 8 6.83 15.93 6.96
N LEU A 9 6.57 15.84 5.66
CA LEU A 9 7.61 15.76 4.63
C LEU A 9 8.49 17.01 4.55
N SER A 10 7.94 18.19 4.86
CA SER A 10 8.71 19.45 4.83
C SER A 10 9.89 19.45 5.81
N SER A 11 9.83 18.61 6.85
CA SER A 11 10.91 18.42 7.82
C SER A 11 11.98 17.41 7.39
N ILE A 12 11.82 16.69 6.27
CA ILE A 12 12.83 15.76 5.75
C ILE A 12 13.68 16.52 4.74
N PRO A 13 14.95 16.85 5.08
CA PRO A 13 15.83 17.56 4.15
C PRO A 13 15.94 16.79 2.84
N ASN A 14 15.83 17.51 1.73
CA ASN A 14 15.97 16.98 0.37
C ASN A 14 14.86 16.02 -0.10
N PHE A 15 13.81 15.74 0.66
CA PHE A 15 12.70 14.91 0.16
C PHE A 15 11.58 15.76 -0.48
N VAL A 16 11.79 16.15 -1.74
CA VAL A 16 10.82 16.94 -2.50
C VAL A 16 9.98 16.02 -3.39
N ILE A 17 8.65 16.14 -3.29
CA ILE A 17 7.71 15.43 -4.18
C ILE A 17 7.74 16.06 -5.57
N ASP A 18 7.86 15.22 -6.59
CA ASP A 18 7.61 15.60 -7.97
C ASP A 18 6.12 15.41 -8.29
N TRP A 19 5.37 16.51 -8.21
CA TRP A 19 3.93 16.49 -8.46
C TRP A 19 3.56 16.15 -9.90
N ASN A 20 4.40 16.53 -10.86
CA ASN A 20 4.17 16.21 -12.27
C ASN A 20 4.33 14.71 -12.52
N LEU A 21 5.40 14.10 -12.00
CA LEU A 21 5.61 12.66 -12.04
C LEU A 21 4.52 11.90 -11.28
N THR A 22 4.17 12.36 -10.07
CA THR A 22 3.12 11.75 -9.25
C THR A 22 1.77 11.76 -9.98
N TRP A 23 1.38 12.90 -10.56
CA TRP A 23 0.15 13.02 -11.32
C TRP A 23 0.14 12.17 -12.58
N PHE A 24 1.26 12.14 -13.30
CA PHE A 24 1.43 11.26 -14.46
C PHE A 24 1.26 9.79 -14.07
N MET A 25 1.90 9.35 -12.98
CA MET A 25 1.78 7.98 -12.49
C MET A 25 0.34 7.61 -12.15
N LEU A 26 -0.38 8.47 -11.42
CA LEU A 26 -1.77 8.21 -11.03
C LEU A 26 -2.68 7.97 -12.24
N ASN A 27 -2.44 8.69 -13.33
CA ASN A 27 -3.23 8.61 -14.56
C ASN A 27 -2.73 7.57 -15.56
N SER A 28 -1.49 7.09 -15.43
CA SER A 28 -0.98 6.03 -16.28
C SER A 28 -1.76 4.72 -16.09
N GLU A 29 -1.93 3.97 -17.16
CA GLU A 29 -2.40 2.59 -17.09
C GLU A 29 -1.20 1.64 -17.26
N LEU A 30 -1.30 0.43 -16.69
CA LEU A 30 -0.35 -0.62 -17.01
C LEU A 30 -0.54 -1.01 -18.48
N GLN A 31 0.53 -0.95 -19.27
CA GLN A 31 0.54 -1.59 -20.58
C GLN A 31 0.75 -3.09 -20.36
N HIS A 32 -0.31 -3.88 -20.50
CA HIS A 32 -0.26 -5.34 -20.51
C HIS A 32 -0.96 -5.86 -21.77
N ASP A 33 -0.65 -7.11 -22.11
CA ASP A 33 -1.16 -7.80 -23.29
C ASP A 33 -2.70 -7.88 -23.37
N ALA A 34 -3.20 -8.44 -24.47
CA ALA A 34 -4.61 -8.52 -24.81
C ALA A 34 -5.53 -9.20 -23.75
N SER A 35 -4.97 -9.84 -22.71
CA SER A 35 -5.73 -10.47 -21.62
C SER A 35 -6.21 -9.49 -20.54
N PHE A 36 -5.70 -8.24 -20.53
CA PHE A 36 -6.05 -7.27 -19.50
C PHE A 36 -7.42 -6.62 -19.74
N THR A 37 -8.40 -6.93 -18.89
CA THR A 37 -9.76 -6.38 -19.04
C THR A 37 -9.84 -4.92 -18.59
N ARG A 38 -10.75 -4.14 -19.23
CA ARG A 38 -11.09 -2.77 -18.81
C ARG A 38 -11.49 -2.68 -17.32
N ALA A 39 -12.11 -3.73 -16.78
CA ALA A 39 -12.48 -3.80 -15.38
C ALA A 39 -11.25 -3.88 -14.46
N HIS A 40 -10.23 -4.65 -14.82
CA HIS A 40 -8.97 -4.69 -14.08
C HIS A 40 -8.23 -3.34 -14.12
N ALA A 41 -8.17 -2.70 -15.29
CA ALA A 41 -7.60 -1.36 -15.46
C ALA A 41 -8.28 -0.33 -14.53
N SER A 42 -9.61 -0.26 -14.62
CA SER A 42 -10.44 0.63 -13.79
C SER A 42 -10.28 0.36 -12.29
N SER A 43 -10.23 -0.92 -11.91
CA SER A 43 -10.02 -1.32 -10.51
C SER A 43 -8.64 -0.94 -10.00
N HIS A 44 -7.58 -1.11 -10.82
CA HIS A 44 -6.23 -0.72 -10.46
C HIS A 44 -6.09 0.80 -10.31
N ARG A 45 -6.64 1.56 -11.27
CA ARG A 45 -6.72 3.04 -11.18
C ARG A 45 -7.43 3.48 -9.92
N THR A 46 -8.60 2.92 -9.63
CA THR A 46 -9.36 3.23 -8.40
C THR A 46 -8.54 2.97 -7.15
N PHE A 47 -7.81 1.85 -7.10
CA PHE A 47 -6.94 1.53 -5.98
C PHE A 47 -5.81 2.55 -5.81
N LYS A 48 -5.15 2.97 -6.90
CA LYS A 48 -4.11 4.02 -6.87
C LYS A 48 -4.63 5.32 -6.27
N PHE A 49 -5.77 5.82 -6.75
CA PHE A 49 -6.36 7.05 -6.23
C PHE A 49 -6.76 6.93 -4.77
N LYS A 50 -7.36 5.80 -4.35
CA LYS A 50 -7.70 5.59 -2.93
C LYS A 50 -6.47 5.48 -2.04
N LEU A 51 -5.40 4.86 -2.53
CA LEU A 51 -4.14 4.78 -1.80
C LEU A 51 -3.52 6.18 -1.64
N PHE A 52 -3.47 6.95 -2.73
CA PHE A 52 -2.96 8.31 -2.74
C PHE A 52 -3.76 9.25 -1.83
N LEU A 53 -5.09 9.14 -1.84
CA LEU A 53 -6.00 9.97 -1.05
C LEU A 53 -6.18 9.52 0.40
N GLU A 54 -5.52 8.44 0.82
CA GLU A 54 -5.76 7.79 2.11
C GLU A 54 -7.22 7.31 2.33
N ASP A 55 -7.94 7.03 1.24
CA ASP A 55 -9.37 6.69 1.18
C ASP A 55 -9.64 5.18 1.10
N LEU A 56 -8.64 4.34 1.40
CA LEU A 56 -8.89 2.90 1.55
C LEU A 56 -9.75 2.65 2.80
N PRO A 57 -10.72 1.72 2.76
CA PRO A 57 -11.60 1.44 3.89
C PRO A 57 -10.88 0.67 5.01
N THR A 58 -10.08 1.41 5.78
CA THR A 58 -9.49 0.99 7.06
C THR A 58 -10.58 0.85 8.12
N LEU A 59 -10.30 0.15 9.22
CA LEU A 59 -11.31 -0.04 10.27
C LEU A 59 -11.65 1.28 10.97
N GLU A 60 -10.67 2.16 11.21
CA GLU A 60 -10.93 3.50 11.75
C GLU A 60 -11.75 4.38 10.79
N HIS A 61 -11.52 4.27 9.47
CA HIS A 61 -12.36 4.95 8.48
C HIS A 61 -13.79 4.43 8.50
N LEU A 62 -13.97 3.10 8.46
CA LEU A 62 -15.29 2.47 8.46
C LEU A 62 -16.09 2.79 9.72
N LYS A 63 -15.43 2.79 10.89
CA LYS A 63 -16.00 3.24 12.16
C LYS A 63 -16.48 4.67 12.14
N ARG A 64 -15.73 5.59 11.50
CA ARG A 64 -16.17 6.98 11.37
C ARG A 64 -17.44 7.10 10.53
N VAL A 65 -17.54 6.32 9.45
CA VAL A 65 -18.67 6.38 8.51
C VAL A 65 -19.90 5.61 9.00
N ARG A 66 -19.69 4.48 9.69
CA ARG A 66 -20.74 3.58 10.22
C ARG A 66 -20.43 3.14 11.65
N PRO A 67 -20.45 4.06 12.63
CA PRO A 67 -20.21 3.72 14.04
C PRO A 67 -21.25 2.73 14.58
N ASP A 68 -22.41 2.64 13.94
CA ASP A 68 -23.48 1.66 14.20
C ASP A 68 -23.13 0.23 13.80
N LEU A 69 -22.18 0.04 12.87
CA LEU A 69 -21.72 -1.28 12.45
C LEU A 69 -20.32 -1.62 12.99
N TYR A 70 -19.47 -0.62 13.20
CA TYR A 70 -18.07 -0.81 13.59
C TYR A 70 -17.77 -0.10 14.91
N ILE A 71 -17.68 -0.87 16.00
CA ILE A 71 -17.34 -0.39 17.36
C ILE A 71 -15.83 -0.43 17.66
N ASP A 72 -15.38 0.27 18.70
CA ASP A 72 -13.94 0.47 19.04
C ASP A 72 -13.12 -0.82 19.14
N ILE A 73 -13.70 -1.87 19.72
CA ILE A 73 -13.05 -3.19 19.89
C ILE A 73 -12.67 -3.80 18.54
N LEU A 74 -13.45 -3.49 17.51
CA LEU A 74 -13.31 -4.05 16.18
C LEU A 74 -12.21 -3.35 15.38
N SER A 75 -11.68 -2.23 15.89
CA SER A 75 -10.67 -1.43 15.19
C SER A 75 -9.25 -1.93 15.41
N TYR A 76 -8.99 -2.80 16.39
CA TYR A 76 -7.64 -3.32 16.72
C TYR A 76 -7.18 -4.48 15.82
N ARG A 77 -7.88 -4.78 14.72
CA ARG A 77 -7.66 -6.00 13.94
C ARG A 77 -6.54 -5.83 12.93
N SER A 78 -5.52 -6.68 13.06
CA SER A 78 -4.35 -6.91 12.18
C SER A 78 -3.23 -7.42 13.08
N CYS A 79 -2.94 -6.67 14.16
CA CYS A 79 -1.97 -7.05 15.18
C CYS A 79 -2.52 -7.10 16.61
N LEU A 80 -3.82 -6.80 16.80
CA LEU A 80 -4.50 -6.74 18.10
C LEU A 80 -3.92 -5.72 19.11
N ALA A 81 -2.88 -4.97 18.72
CA ALA A 81 -2.17 -4.04 19.60
C ALA A 81 -2.52 -2.56 19.34
N SER A 82 -2.92 -2.21 18.12
CA SER A 82 -3.26 -0.84 17.75
C SER A 82 -4.42 -0.78 16.77
N LYS A 83 -5.12 0.35 16.78
CA LYS A 83 -6.19 0.65 15.83
C LYS A 83 -5.66 0.64 14.40
N GLU A 84 -6.40 0.02 13.50
CA GLU A 84 -6.06 -0.01 12.09
C GLU A 84 -6.52 1.30 11.42
N ASP A 85 -5.65 2.30 11.51
CA ASP A 85 -5.66 3.47 10.65
C ASP A 85 -4.89 3.21 9.34
N PHE A 86 -4.79 4.23 8.50
CA PHE A 86 -4.14 4.10 7.20
C PHE A 86 -2.64 3.84 7.30
N MET A 87 -1.96 4.45 8.27
CA MET A 87 -0.54 4.21 8.49
C MET A 87 -0.31 2.78 9.00
N HIS A 88 -1.06 2.35 10.00
CA HIS A 88 -0.98 1.02 10.55
C HIS A 88 -1.36 -0.06 9.53
N LEU A 89 -2.24 0.23 8.56
CA LEU A 89 -2.53 -0.70 7.47
C LEU A 89 -1.25 -1.17 6.76
N PHE A 90 -0.30 -0.28 6.49
CA PHE A 90 0.94 -0.62 5.79
C PHE A 90 2.14 -0.83 6.73
N MET A 91 2.25 -0.06 7.82
CA MET A 91 3.42 -0.08 8.72
C MET A 91 3.26 -1.04 9.92
N CYS A 92 2.21 -1.88 9.93
CA CYS A 92 1.98 -2.86 11.00
C CYS A 92 3.14 -3.86 11.11
N LYS A 93 3.57 -4.18 12.35
CA LYS A 93 4.61 -5.19 12.60
C LYS A 93 4.29 -6.55 11.97
N CYS A 94 3.00 -6.95 11.96
CA CYS A 94 2.56 -8.23 11.42
C CYS A 94 2.66 -8.32 9.89
N ARG A 95 2.82 -7.18 9.21
CA ARG A 95 2.98 -7.10 7.74
C ARG A 95 4.35 -6.59 7.33
N ARG A 96 5.22 -6.30 8.29
CA ARG A 96 6.53 -5.67 8.08
C ARG A 96 7.38 -6.43 7.07
N ILE A 97 7.53 -7.74 7.26
CA ILE A 97 8.35 -8.59 6.36
C ILE A 97 7.82 -8.49 4.91
N ALA A 98 6.51 -8.60 4.71
CA ALA A 98 5.92 -8.50 3.39
C ALA A 98 6.14 -7.12 2.75
N MET A 99 5.99 -6.03 3.51
CA MET A 99 6.24 -4.68 3.01
C MET A 99 7.71 -4.39 2.71
N GLU A 100 8.64 -4.83 3.56
CA GLU A 100 10.08 -4.71 3.33
C GLU A 100 10.49 -5.47 2.05
N GLN A 101 9.97 -6.67 1.82
CA GLN A 101 10.19 -7.41 0.57
C GLN A 101 9.64 -6.67 -0.66
N ILE A 102 8.46 -6.04 -0.55
CA ILE A 102 7.86 -5.29 -1.64
C ILE A 102 8.70 -4.04 -1.95
N LEU A 103 9.15 -3.31 -0.92
CA LEU A 103 10.03 -2.13 -1.08
C LEU A 103 11.40 -2.50 -1.64
N LEU A 104 12.01 -3.59 -1.16
CA LEU A 104 13.28 -4.08 -1.69
C LEU A 104 13.15 -4.45 -3.18
N SER A 105 12.08 -5.17 -3.54
CA SER A 105 11.82 -5.47 -4.95
C SER A 105 11.58 -4.22 -5.79
N TYR A 106 10.97 -3.18 -5.22
CA TYR A 106 10.74 -1.91 -5.91
C TYR A 106 12.05 -1.16 -6.15
N GLN A 107 12.89 -1.05 -5.12
CA GLN A 107 14.23 -0.46 -5.20
C GLN A 107 15.11 -1.19 -6.24
N ASN A 108 15.11 -2.52 -6.22
CA ASN A 108 15.90 -3.33 -7.15
C ASN A 108 15.48 -3.11 -8.61
N HIS A 109 14.17 -2.95 -8.89
CA HIS A 109 13.71 -2.71 -10.25
C HIS A 109 14.21 -1.36 -10.80
N PHE A 110 14.27 -0.32 -9.96
CA PHE A 110 14.93 0.93 -10.34
C PHE A 110 16.42 0.75 -10.60
N ILE A 111 17.13 0.05 -9.70
CA ILE A 111 18.57 -0.20 -9.84
C ILE A 111 18.85 -0.91 -11.17
N THR A 112 18.09 -1.97 -11.49
CA THR A 112 18.20 -2.66 -12.77
C THR A 112 17.99 -1.72 -13.95
N LYS A 113 16.97 -0.83 -13.92
CA LYS A 113 16.76 0.14 -15.00
C LYS A 113 17.84 1.20 -15.10
N LEU A 114 18.41 1.65 -13.98
CA LEU A 114 19.56 2.57 -13.99
C LEU A 114 20.80 1.89 -14.59
N GLN A 115 21.02 0.61 -14.29
CA GLN A 115 22.11 -0.19 -14.87
C GLN A 115 21.93 -0.34 -16.38
N GLU A 116 20.76 -0.82 -16.82
CA GLU A 116 20.44 -0.98 -18.25
C GLU A 116 20.65 0.32 -19.03
N VAL A 117 20.19 1.46 -18.49
CA VAL A 117 20.37 2.76 -19.12
C VAL A 117 21.84 3.16 -19.14
N GLY A 118 22.57 2.98 -18.03
CA GLY A 118 24.01 3.27 -17.95
C GLY A 118 24.82 2.50 -19.00
N ASP A 119 24.54 1.21 -19.14
CA ASP A 119 25.16 0.35 -20.16
C ASP A 119 24.87 0.84 -21.58
N LEU A 120 23.61 1.22 -21.86
CA LEU A 120 23.19 1.73 -23.17
C LEU A 120 23.84 3.06 -23.55
N VAL A 121 24.10 3.94 -22.57
CA VAL A 121 24.74 5.24 -22.81
C VAL A 121 26.25 5.23 -22.55
N HIS A 122 26.82 4.06 -22.29
CA HIS A 122 28.23 3.85 -21.95
C HIS A 122 28.72 4.74 -20.78
N LYS A 123 27.90 4.90 -19.74
CA LYS A 123 28.23 5.62 -18.50
C LYS A 123 28.12 4.68 -17.30
N ASP A 124 29.10 4.70 -16.41
CA ASP A 124 29.03 3.94 -15.16
C ASP A 124 27.99 4.56 -14.20
N PRO A 125 26.89 3.85 -13.88
CA PRO A 125 25.84 4.35 -13.00
C PRO A 125 26.12 4.09 -11.51
N SER A 126 27.30 3.57 -11.12
CA SER A 126 27.60 3.14 -9.76
C SER A 126 27.40 4.24 -8.70
N LEU A 127 27.86 5.46 -8.96
CA LEU A 127 27.69 6.60 -8.05
C LEU A 127 26.21 6.99 -7.89
N ILE A 128 25.47 7.01 -9.00
CA ILE A 128 24.02 7.28 -9.02
C ILE A 128 23.28 6.21 -8.21
N ILE A 129 23.61 4.94 -8.41
CA ILE A 129 23.00 3.80 -7.71
C ILE A 129 23.29 3.86 -6.20
N ASN A 130 24.52 4.19 -5.80
CA ASN A 130 24.87 4.32 -4.39
C ASN A 130 24.09 5.45 -3.72
N THR A 131 23.98 6.59 -4.39
CA THR A 131 23.17 7.72 -3.92
C THR A 131 21.69 7.35 -3.84
N PHE A 132 21.16 6.69 -4.87
CA PHE A 132 19.79 6.19 -4.92
C PHE A 132 19.49 5.24 -3.75
N LYS A 133 20.37 4.28 -3.44
CA LYS A 133 20.22 3.35 -2.31
C LYS A 133 20.18 4.06 -0.96
N SER A 134 20.87 5.20 -0.84
CA SER A 134 20.96 5.99 0.40
C SER A 134 19.72 6.86 0.67
N LEU A 135 18.79 6.98 -0.28
CA LEU A 135 17.61 7.84 -0.12
C LEU A 135 16.78 7.42 1.12
N PRO A 136 16.28 8.40 1.89
CA PRO A 136 15.56 8.13 3.14
C PRO A 136 14.25 7.36 2.92
N CYS A 137 13.62 7.42 1.74
CA CYS A 137 12.38 6.70 1.46
C CYS A 137 12.52 5.18 1.43
N TRP A 138 13.73 4.63 1.36
CA TRP A 138 13.94 3.18 1.41
C TRP A 138 13.90 2.62 2.83
N SER A 139 14.10 3.46 3.86
CA SER A 139 14.06 3.02 5.25
C SER A 139 12.61 2.85 5.74
N PHE A 140 12.17 1.60 5.87
CA PHE A 140 10.81 1.28 6.31
C PHE A 140 10.66 1.45 7.82
N SER A 141 9.92 2.48 8.24
CA SER A 141 9.60 2.74 9.65
C SER A 141 8.32 3.56 9.76
N SER A 142 7.50 3.31 10.79
CA SER A 142 6.32 4.13 11.09
C SER A 142 6.65 5.58 11.47
N SER A 143 7.90 5.88 11.83
CA SER A 143 8.38 7.25 12.07
C SER A 143 8.97 7.92 10.83
N ASN A 144 9.12 7.19 9.72
CA ASN A 144 9.70 7.72 8.50
C ASN A 144 8.60 8.12 7.50
N TRP A 145 8.33 9.42 7.44
CA TRP A 145 7.32 9.96 6.53
C TRP A 145 7.69 9.83 5.05
N ALA A 146 8.99 9.72 4.70
CA ALA A 146 9.41 9.54 3.30
C ALA A 146 8.99 8.17 2.75
N SER A 147 9.20 7.09 3.51
CA SER A 147 8.79 5.75 3.06
C SER A 147 7.27 5.60 3.06
N TYR A 148 6.58 6.17 4.04
CA TYR A 148 5.12 6.24 4.06
C TYR A 148 4.56 6.99 2.83
N SER A 149 5.15 8.13 2.48
CA SER A 149 4.72 8.92 1.32
C SER A 149 4.93 8.18 0.00
N LEU A 150 6.02 7.41 -0.10
CA LEU A 150 6.27 6.54 -1.25
C LEU A 150 5.21 5.44 -1.38
N ILE A 151 4.80 4.83 -0.25
CA ILE A 151 3.70 3.84 -0.21
C ILE A 151 2.38 4.48 -0.67
N CYS A 152 2.11 5.72 -0.27
CA CYS A 152 0.94 6.46 -0.72
C CYS A 152 1.01 6.86 -2.21
N GLY A 153 2.13 6.62 -2.89
CA GLY A 153 2.31 6.94 -4.31
C GLY A 153 2.80 8.36 -4.58
N CYS A 154 3.29 9.08 -3.57
CA CYS A 154 4.01 10.34 -3.77
C CYS A 154 5.45 10.04 -4.21
N LEU A 155 5.82 10.49 -5.40
CA LEU A 155 7.10 10.15 -6.01
C LEU A 155 8.16 11.25 -5.77
N PRO A 156 9.38 10.90 -5.32
CA PRO A 156 10.45 11.89 -5.11
C PRO A 156 10.99 12.44 -6.43
N LYS A 157 11.38 13.72 -6.44
CA LYS A 157 12.03 14.39 -7.58
C LYS A 157 13.34 13.72 -8.00
N PHE A 158 14.12 13.25 -7.04
CA PHE A 158 15.36 12.52 -7.29
C PHE A 158 15.18 11.30 -8.21
N PHE A 159 14.01 10.66 -8.20
CA PHE A 159 13.79 9.52 -9.08
C PHE A 159 13.91 9.91 -10.55
N VAL A 160 13.54 11.13 -10.93
CA VAL A 160 13.71 11.62 -12.30
C VAL A 160 15.14 12.07 -12.55
N GLU A 161 15.70 12.84 -11.61
CA GLU A 161 17.03 13.45 -11.73
C GLU A 161 18.12 12.39 -11.98
N PHE A 162 18.06 11.23 -11.32
CA PHE A 162 19.03 10.14 -11.54
C PHE A 162 19.06 9.60 -12.98
N PHE A 163 17.92 9.57 -13.68
CA PHE A 163 17.91 9.17 -15.10
C PHE A 163 18.27 10.34 -16.03
N GLU A 164 17.96 11.59 -15.64
CA GLU A 164 18.37 12.79 -16.38
C GLU A 164 19.91 12.95 -16.38
N GLU A 165 20.59 12.58 -15.30
CA GLU A 165 22.06 12.50 -15.22
C GLU A 165 22.66 11.50 -16.23
N LEU A 166 21.92 10.44 -16.52
CA LEU A 166 22.23 9.48 -17.59
C LEU A 166 21.76 9.94 -18.97
N SER A 167 21.40 11.22 -19.12
CA SER A 167 20.98 11.85 -20.37
C SER A 167 19.66 11.30 -20.96
N VAL A 168 18.78 10.74 -20.12
CA VAL A 168 17.45 10.28 -20.56
C VAL A 168 16.45 11.44 -20.51
N LEU A 169 15.67 11.61 -21.58
CA LEU A 169 14.60 12.62 -21.63
C LEU A 169 13.54 12.37 -20.55
N ARG A 170 13.18 13.43 -19.82
CA ARG A 170 12.18 13.44 -18.73
C ARG A 170 10.90 12.68 -19.05
N ASN A 171 10.33 12.87 -20.25
CA ASN A 171 9.09 12.19 -20.67
C ASN A 171 9.26 10.66 -20.75
N SER A 172 10.41 10.18 -21.18
CA SER A 172 10.75 8.75 -21.21
C SER A 172 10.96 8.22 -19.79
N VAL A 173 11.66 8.99 -18.95
CA VAL A 173 11.86 8.67 -17.53
C VAL A 173 10.53 8.52 -16.80
N MET A 174 9.60 9.46 -16.97
CA MET A 174 8.27 9.41 -16.36
C MET A 174 7.53 8.12 -16.74
N LYS A 175 7.61 7.66 -17.99
CA LYS A 175 7.01 6.38 -18.43
C LYS A 175 7.64 5.18 -17.72
N VAL A 176 8.97 5.12 -17.66
CA VAL A 176 9.72 4.04 -16.98
C VAL A 176 9.36 3.99 -15.50
N ILE A 177 9.48 5.11 -14.79
CA ILE A 177 9.16 5.21 -13.37
C ILE A 177 7.71 4.81 -13.10
N SER A 178 6.79 5.27 -13.95
CA SER A 178 5.38 4.96 -13.83
C SER A 178 5.09 3.47 -14.00
N ALA A 179 5.76 2.79 -14.92
CA ALA A 179 5.64 1.35 -15.09
C ALA A 179 6.16 0.58 -13.86
N ILE A 180 7.34 0.95 -13.36
CA ILE A 180 7.93 0.37 -12.14
C ILE A 180 6.99 0.58 -10.95
N HIS A 181 6.45 1.80 -10.77
CA HIS A 181 5.58 2.12 -9.65
C HIS A 181 4.22 1.42 -9.74
N ASN A 182 3.62 1.31 -10.92
CA ASN A 182 2.37 0.55 -11.09
C ASN A 182 2.54 -0.92 -10.66
N HIS A 183 3.69 -1.53 -10.97
CA HIS A 183 4.00 -2.89 -10.51
C HIS A 183 4.17 -2.95 -8.97
N PHE A 184 4.80 -1.95 -8.36
CA PHE A 184 4.86 -1.81 -6.90
C PHE A 184 3.48 -1.71 -6.25
N ILE A 185 2.59 -0.85 -6.76
CA ILE A 185 1.21 -0.75 -6.31
C ILE A 185 0.47 -2.07 -6.46
N GLN A 186 0.68 -2.78 -7.57
CA GLN A 186 0.07 -4.09 -7.79
C GLN A 186 0.53 -5.10 -6.73
N LYS A 187 1.82 -5.09 -6.36
CA LYS A 187 2.36 -5.93 -5.28
C LYS A 187 1.76 -5.57 -3.91
N ILE A 188 1.65 -4.28 -3.57
CA ILE A 188 0.95 -3.82 -2.35
C ILE A 188 -0.48 -4.34 -2.36
N ARG A 189 -1.20 -4.15 -3.47
CA ARG A 189 -2.58 -4.60 -3.59
C ARG A 189 -2.71 -6.09 -3.34
N LYS A 190 -1.88 -6.90 -4.01
CA LYS A 190 -1.96 -8.37 -3.96
C LYS A 190 -1.52 -8.94 -2.61
N ARG A 191 -0.43 -8.45 -2.04
CA ARG A 191 0.20 -9.05 -0.84
C ARG A 191 -0.26 -8.43 0.48
N ILE A 192 -0.84 -7.23 0.46
CA ILE A 192 -1.24 -6.51 1.67
C ILE A 192 -2.74 -6.24 1.68
N TRP A 193 -3.22 -5.53 0.67
CA TRP A 193 -4.60 -5.04 0.67
C TRP A 193 -5.62 -6.18 0.53
N LEU A 194 -5.42 -7.10 -0.43
CA LEU A 194 -6.36 -8.19 -0.69
C LEU A 194 -6.44 -9.18 0.50
N PRO A 195 -5.33 -9.68 1.08
CA PRO A 195 -5.38 -10.54 2.26
C PRO A 195 -6.10 -9.86 3.43
N ARG A 196 -5.73 -8.61 3.76
CA ARG A 196 -6.40 -7.86 4.83
C ARG A 196 -7.90 -7.67 4.53
N SER A 197 -8.27 -7.38 3.27
CA SER A 197 -9.67 -7.18 2.89
C SER A 197 -10.48 -8.46 3.02
N TYR A 198 -9.87 -9.61 2.70
CA TYR A 198 -10.46 -10.92 2.89
C TYR A 198 -10.68 -11.23 4.37
N ASP A 199 -9.68 -11.01 5.23
CA ASP A 199 -9.81 -11.20 6.67
C ASP A 199 -10.88 -10.30 7.28
N LYS A 200 -10.93 -9.03 6.83
CA LYS A 200 -12.01 -8.11 7.21
C LYS A 200 -13.37 -8.67 6.79
N SER A 201 -13.52 -9.17 5.57
CA SER A 201 -14.79 -9.72 5.10
C SER A 201 -15.22 -10.95 5.89
N LYS A 202 -14.29 -11.86 6.23
CA LYS A 202 -14.57 -13.02 7.10
C LYS A 202 -15.12 -12.56 8.45
N TRP A 203 -14.47 -11.57 9.03
CA TRP A 203 -14.89 -11.01 10.31
C TRP A 203 -16.24 -10.29 10.22
N GLU A 204 -16.49 -9.49 9.17
CA GLU A 204 -17.78 -8.85 8.94
C GLU A 204 -18.90 -9.90 8.84
N ASN A 205 -18.66 -11.03 8.18
CA ASN A 205 -19.61 -12.15 8.12
C ASN A 205 -19.87 -12.76 9.50
N ALA A 206 -18.83 -12.99 10.32
CA ALA A 206 -18.98 -13.53 11.68
C ALA A 206 -19.77 -12.59 12.61
N MET A 207 -19.73 -11.28 12.34
CA MET A 207 -20.47 -10.27 13.09
C MET A 207 -21.83 -9.93 12.48
N ASN A 208 -22.29 -10.68 11.46
CA ASN A 208 -23.53 -10.44 10.72
C ASN A 208 -23.62 -9.04 10.08
N ILE A 209 -22.48 -8.41 9.74
CA ILE A 209 -22.42 -7.12 9.05
C ILE A 209 -22.57 -7.34 7.54
N THR A 210 -23.83 -7.43 7.09
CA THR A 210 -24.17 -7.68 5.69
C THR A 210 -23.98 -6.45 4.79
N GLN A 211 -23.89 -6.67 3.46
CA GLN A 211 -23.86 -5.57 2.49
C GLN A 211 -25.11 -4.69 2.55
N LYS A 212 -26.30 -5.29 2.79
CA LYS A 212 -27.56 -4.56 2.98
C LYS A 212 -27.46 -3.58 4.15
N LEU A 213 -26.89 -4.01 5.27
CA LEU A 213 -26.65 -3.13 6.42
C LEU A 213 -25.67 -2.01 6.08
N LYS A 214 -24.59 -2.28 5.34
CA LYS A 214 -23.61 -1.24 4.93
C LYS A 214 -24.21 -0.17 4.03
N LEU A 215 -25.23 -0.52 3.23
CA LEU A 215 -25.93 0.40 2.33
C LEU A 215 -27.15 1.08 2.95
N SER A 216 -27.66 0.59 4.09
CA SER A 216 -28.78 1.22 4.77
C SER A 216 -28.37 2.55 5.44
N ARG A 217 -29.37 3.39 5.73
CA ARG A 217 -29.15 4.57 6.57
C ARG A 217 -28.59 4.14 7.94
N PRO A 218 -27.62 4.89 8.51
CA PRO A 218 -27.16 4.64 9.88
C PRO A 218 -28.34 4.72 10.83
N SER A 219 -28.44 3.78 11.76
CA SER A 219 -29.43 3.85 12.83
C SER A 219 -29.04 4.96 13.81
N ASN A 220 -30.01 5.78 14.25
CA ASN A 220 -29.80 6.87 15.23
C ASN A 220 -29.59 6.34 16.67
N LEU A 221 -29.07 5.12 16.83
CA LEU A 221 -28.92 4.48 18.13
C LEU A 221 -27.84 5.21 18.96
N PRO A 222 -28.14 5.59 20.21
CA PRO A 222 -27.17 6.26 21.07
C PRO A 222 -25.95 5.37 21.31
N LYS A 223 -24.76 5.99 21.38
CA LYS A 223 -23.47 5.28 21.59
C LYS A 223 -23.44 4.38 22.83
N SER A 224 -24.35 4.54 23.79
CA SER A 224 -24.41 3.67 24.98
C SER A 224 -25.06 2.31 24.74
N MET A 225 -25.61 2.05 23.54
CA MET A 225 -26.26 0.78 23.21
C MET A 225 -25.28 -0.25 22.60
N TYR A 226 -24.03 0.14 22.36
CA TYR A 226 -22.98 -0.79 21.92
C TYR A 226 -22.50 -1.64 23.10
N LEU A 227 -22.63 -2.96 22.94
CA LEU A 227 -22.25 -3.98 23.91
C LEU A 227 -20.78 -3.81 24.39
N PRO A 228 -20.52 -3.82 25.71
CA PRO A 228 -19.16 -3.74 26.27
C PRO A 228 -18.30 -4.94 25.84
N PHE A 229 -16.97 -4.74 25.81
CA PHE A 229 -15.97 -5.75 25.44
C PHE A 229 -16.16 -7.12 26.10
N SER A 230 -16.59 -7.12 27.36
CA SER A 230 -16.82 -8.32 28.18
C SER A 230 -17.94 -9.23 27.68
N THR A 231 -18.79 -8.76 26.77
CA THR A 231 -19.95 -9.51 26.25
C THR A 231 -19.70 -10.15 24.88
N LEU A 232 -18.61 -9.76 24.19
CA LEU A 232 -18.23 -10.39 22.94
C LEU A 232 -17.48 -11.71 23.22
N PRO A 233 -17.69 -12.75 22.40
CA PRO A 233 -16.89 -13.96 22.53
C PRO A 233 -15.39 -13.60 22.40
N PRO A 234 -14.51 -14.18 23.23
CA PRO A 234 -13.09 -13.92 23.13
C PRO A 234 -12.63 -14.18 21.69
N PRO A 235 -11.77 -13.33 21.11
CA PRO A 235 -11.18 -13.61 19.81
C PRO A 235 -10.60 -15.02 19.88
N THR A 236 -11.04 -15.92 19.00
CA THR A 236 -10.41 -17.23 18.84
C THR A 236 -8.95 -16.98 18.55
N LEU A 237 -8.11 -17.20 19.56
CA LEU A 237 -6.68 -17.02 19.49
C LEU A 237 -6.15 -18.09 18.50
N PRO A 238 -5.66 -17.73 17.30
CA PRO A 238 -4.84 -18.66 16.56
C PRO A 238 -3.48 -18.59 17.26
N ASN A 239 -3.25 -19.51 18.20
CA ASN A 239 -1.90 -19.87 18.61
C ASN A 239 -1.22 -20.58 17.42
N ALA A 240 -0.76 -19.79 16.45
CA ALA A 240 0.22 -20.10 15.40
C ALA A 240 0.27 -18.85 14.50
N ALA A 241 1.20 -17.93 14.75
CA ALA A 241 2.53 -17.89 14.13
C ALA A 241 2.49 -17.26 12.73
N CYS A 242 3.46 -16.38 12.48
CA CYS A 242 3.79 -15.69 11.24
C CYS A 242 4.04 -16.59 10.00
N ASP A 243 3.58 -17.85 10.00
CA ASP A 243 3.96 -18.88 9.03
C ASP A 243 2.88 -19.17 7.97
N SER A 244 1.82 -18.34 7.89
CA SER A 244 0.73 -18.55 6.92
C SER A 244 1.17 -18.52 5.45
N ASP A 245 2.34 -17.93 5.15
CA ASP A 245 2.94 -17.95 3.81
C ASP A 245 3.49 -19.34 3.44
N ILE A 246 3.91 -20.16 4.42
CA ILE A 246 4.39 -21.53 4.18
C ILE A 246 3.21 -22.49 3.94
N ASP A 247 2.10 -22.33 4.67
CA ASP A 247 0.93 -23.17 4.50
C ASP A 247 0.18 -22.89 3.20
N TYR A 248 0.17 -21.64 2.71
CA TYR A 248 -0.41 -21.33 1.40
C TYR A 248 0.39 -21.98 0.26
N LEU A 249 1.72 -21.87 0.28
CA LEU A 249 2.60 -22.50 -0.71
C LEU A 249 2.51 -24.04 -0.67
N LYS A 250 2.48 -24.64 0.52
CA LYS A 250 2.31 -26.10 0.67
C LYS A 250 0.96 -26.60 0.17
N ASN A 251 -0.12 -25.86 0.42
CA ASN A 251 -1.45 -26.24 -0.04
C ASN A 251 -1.62 -26.05 -1.56
N SER A 252 -0.96 -25.07 -2.17
CA SER A 252 -0.99 -24.88 -3.63
C SER A 252 -0.24 -25.98 -4.39
N ILE A 253 0.84 -26.53 -3.81
CA ILE A 253 1.60 -27.66 -4.39
C ILE A 253 0.84 -28.99 -4.20
N LYS A 254 0.11 -29.14 -3.09
CA LYS A 254 -0.55 -30.41 -2.73
C LYS A 254 -1.89 -30.64 -3.43
N TYR A 255 -2.63 -29.58 -3.77
CA TYR A 255 -3.99 -29.71 -4.31
C TYR A 255 -4.15 -29.33 -5.78
N GLY A 256 -3.09 -28.90 -6.47
CA GLY A 256 -3.09 -28.73 -7.94
C GLY A 256 -4.38 -28.09 -8.47
N LEU A 257 -4.74 -26.91 -7.95
CA LEU A 257 -5.87 -26.14 -8.47
C LEU A 257 -5.32 -24.98 -9.32
N PRO A 258 -5.98 -24.70 -10.46
CA PRO A 258 -5.43 -23.90 -11.56
C PRO A 258 -5.11 -22.45 -11.22
#